data_AF-A0A2A5QVH3-F1
#
_entry.id   AF-A0A2A5QVH3-F1
#
_cell.length_a   1.000
_cell.length_b   1.000
_cell.length_c   1.000
_cell.angle_alpha   90.00
_cell.angle_beta   90.00
_cell.angle_gamma   90.00
#
_symmetry.space_group_name_H-M   'P 1'
#
loop_
_entity.id
_entity.type
_entity.pdbx_description
1 polymer ?
#
loop_
_entity_poly.entity_id
_entity_poly.type
_entity_poly.pdbx_seq_one_letter_code
_entity_poly.pdbx_strand_id
1 'polypeptide(L)'
;MSQSESAAQSMADHEERIKRHLSASREIAKNLDFDDELHFEMGIPSPGRRTFLKTSGIVAASAALAGCASNDDDDAPGPTDDDDEDGDSSNEETPDAQQSETVQLSAHQYEFRPQEIRVAPNTELTIEFTKATFEQNPDFKYHTFYLEEPYDVGPVNLPESTDDEVIDSVTFVTDKEGTFDFECNIYCGDGHAQMNGQLYVVPEGESVDRVDFTDMETLKERHEILKEESELAQEPQHDLDLRDIMVVTERNNGSVAMIDTVNDEFMQRVENVGKAIHVHDFHPDLPEQTREGAYVYTQSRQGEMYKIDLFDFERVAVADAGTDARDIAVSRDGNYVIGGFYNPNHLVICDAETMEPIKRIPTHTVNPDGESLGSRVCSLYDVPHEGLFLAGLKEGGEVWLIDYTQEDFPVVATIECGRTLHDGFFTEDGRYFMIASQTDNQMDVIDTQERSHVAAIPMDGVPHPGPGALYPDEDLAFTTHAGAPSVGVWDTETWEVEEMIDVRGSGLFIRKHENSDYVWADVILTDSEDDAYVYTIDPETLEVDQEIDCSQWGAAAAIHPEFSRDGEKVYISVWMGDNESILVFDPNTGELLTQIEDLLAPTGKFLGVRAEGH
;
A
#
# COMPACT_ATOMS: atom_id res chain seq x y z
N MET A 1 1.32 30.54 -24.92
CA MET A 1 0.68 29.22 -24.92
C MET A 1 -0.07 29.07 -23.59
N SER A 2 -1.21 28.39 -23.59
CA SER A 2 -2.10 28.24 -22.42
C SER A 2 -1.98 26.86 -21.79
N GLN A 3 -2.43 26.70 -20.53
CA GLN A 3 -2.39 25.43 -19.79
C GLN A 3 -3.11 24.26 -20.51
N SER A 4 -4.05 24.58 -21.41
CA SER A 4 -4.69 23.63 -22.32
C SER A 4 -3.72 22.95 -23.30
N GLU A 5 -2.61 23.60 -23.66
CA GLU A 5 -1.60 23.06 -24.57
C GLU A 5 -0.68 22.09 -23.81
N SER A 6 -0.32 22.37 -22.55
CA SER A 6 0.51 21.46 -21.74
C SER A 6 -0.22 20.21 -21.28
N ALA A 7 -1.52 20.28 -20.95
CA ALA A 7 -2.31 19.10 -20.61
C ALA A 7 -2.46 18.13 -21.80
N ALA A 8 -2.75 18.67 -22.99
CA ALA A 8 -2.82 17.88 -24.22
C ALA A 8 -1.47 17.28 -24.63
N GLN A 9 -0.36 17.95 -24.30
CA GLN A 9 0.99 17.45 -24.52
C GLN A 9 1.31 16.32 -23.52
N SER A 10 1.07 16.52 -22.22
CA SER A 10 1.20 15.47 -21.19
C SER A 10 0.40 14.19 -21.50
N MET A 11 -0.83 14.31 -22.01
CA MET A 11 -1.59 13.13 -22.44
C MET A 11 -0.97 12.42 -23.66
N ALA A 12 -0.38 13.16 -24.60
CA ALA A 12 0.32 12.57 -25.75
C ALA A 12 1.63 11.91 -25.33
N ASP A 13 2.36 12.52 -24.40
CA ASP A 13 3.59 12.00 -23.82
C ASP A 13 3.29 10.70 -23.02
N HIS A 14 2.20 10.67 -22.25
CA HIS A 14 1.71 9.47 -21.55
C HIS A 14 1.26 8.36 -22.53
N GLU A 15 0.54 8.71 -23.61
CA GLU A 15 0.16 7.74 -24.65
C GLU A 15 1.39 7.20 -25.40
N GLU A 16 2.46 8.00 -25.55
CA GLU A 16 3.74 7.54 -26.09
C GLU A 16 4.52 6.68 -25.07
N ARG A 17 4.49 7.01 -23.77
CA ARG A 17 5.06 6.21 -22.66
C ARG A 17 4.50 4.78 -22.67
N ILE A 18 3.18 4.64 -22.73
CA ILE A 18 2.50 3.33 -22.87
C ILE A 18 2.91 2.61 -24.16
N LYS A 19 3.01 3.31 -25.29
CA LYS A 19 3.43 2.71 -26.57
C LYS A 19 4.89 2.24 -26.55
N ARG A 20 5.81 2.99 -25.92
CA ARG A 20 7.21 2.61 -25.73
C ARG A 20 7.30 1.37 -24.84
N HIS A 21 6.65 1.38 -23.68
CA HIS A 21 6.61 0.25 -22.75
C HIS A 21 6.09 -1.03 -23.44
N LEU A 22 4.91 -0.98 -24.07
CA LEU A 22 4.36 -2.10 -24.85
C LEU A 22 5.21 -2.50 -26.07
N SER A 23 6.06 -1.61 -26.61
CA SER A 23 6.98 -1.96 -27.69
C SER A 23 8.21 -2.71 -27.17
N ALA A 24 8.77 -2.29 -26.04
CA ALA A 24 9.88 -2.98 -25.36
C ALA A 24 9.46 -4.39 -24.94
N SER A 25 8.30 -4.55 -24.26
CA SER A 25 7.78 -5.87 -23.88
C SER A 25 7.54 -6.78 -25.08
N ARG A 26 7.12 -6.24 -26.23
CA ARG A 26 6.93 -7.01 -27.49
C ARG A 26 8.24 -7.35 -28.21
N GLU A 27 9.27 -6.54 -28.07
CA GLU A 27 10.60 -6.82 -28.62
C GLU A 27 11.33 -7.87 -27.76
N ILE A 28 11.19 -7.78 -26.43
CA ILE A 28 11.61 -8.81 -25.47
C ILE A 28 10.89 -10.14 -25.76
N ALA A 29 9.55 -10.15 -25.86
CA ALA A 29 8.78 -11.37 -26.16
C ALA A 29 9.19 -12.05 -27.48
N LYS A 30 9.54 -11.26 -28.52
CA LYS A 30 10.08 -11.79 -29.78
C LYS A 30 11.48 -12.39 -29.65
N ASN A 31 12.32 -11.82 -28.79
CA ASN A 31 13.67 -12.33 -28.53
C ASN A 31 13.66 -13.60 -27.64
N LEU A 32 12.50 -13.95 -27.06
CA LEU A 32 12.27 -15.14 -26.24
C LEU A 32 11.61 -16.31 -27.01
N ASP A 33 11.34 -16.16 -28.31
CA ASP A 33 10.88 -17.22 -29.23
C ASP A 33 9.55 -17.90 -28.81
N PHE A 34 8.62 -17.13 -28.23
CA PHE A 34 7.24 -17.58 -27.94
C PHE A 34 6.44 -17.75 -29.25
N ASP A 35 5.93 -18.96 -29.50
CA ASP A 35 5.13 -19.32 -30.68
C ASP A 35 3.62 -19.32 -30.35
N ASP A 36 2.83 -18.65 -31.19
CA ASP A 36 1.49 -18.10 -30.85
C ASP A 36 0.32 -19.12 -30.98
N GLU A 37 0.55 -20.41 -30.75
CA GLU A 37 -0.48 -21.47 -30.80
C GLU A 37 -0.40 -22.51 -29.64
N LEU A 38 -1.00 -22.20 -28.48
CA LEU A 38 -1.26 -23.17 -27.41
C LEU A 38 -2.74 -23.57 -27.32
N HIS A 39 -3.11 -24.65 -28.01
CA HIS A 39 -4.41 -25.31 -27.87
C HIS A 39 -4.46 -26.27 -26.67
N PHE A 40 -5.22 -25.94 -25.63
CA PHE A 40 -5.57 -26.86 -24.55
C PHE A 40 -6.92 -27.57 -24.80
N GLU A 41 -6.92 -28.91 -24.89
CA GLU A 41 -8.14 -29.72 -24.83
C GLU A 41 -8.53 -30.00 -23.35
N MET A 42 -9.44 -29.21 -22.78
CA MET A 42 -10.08 -29.55 -21.50
C MET A 42 -11.44 -30.23 -21.72
N GLY A 43 -11.56 -31.48 -21.24
CA GLY A 43 -12.70 -32.36 -21.50
C GLY A 43 -13.83 -32.30 -20.48
N ILE A 44 -14.57 -31.19 -20.42
CA ILE A 44 -15.83 -31.06 -19.63
C ILE A 44 -16.99 -30.62 -20.55
N PRO A 45 -18.23 -31.13 -20.42
CA PRO A 45 -19.30 -30.89 -21.40
C PRO A 45 -19.99 -29.53 -21.22
N SER A 46 -20.02 -28.70 -22.27
CA SER A 46 -20.67 -27.39 -22.23
C SER A 46 -22.18 -27.43 -22.52
N PRO A 47 -23.01 -26.65 -21.78
CA PRO A 47 -24.41 -26.40 -22.14
C PRO A 47 -24.51 -25.65 -23.48
N GLY A 48 -25.39 -26.12 -24.37
CA GLY A 48 -25.33 -25.76 -25.80
C GLY A 48 -25.78 -24.33 -26.15
N ARG A 49 -24.85 -23.51 -26.68
CA ARG A 49 -25.18 -22.26 -27.39
C ARG A 49 -26.06 -22.53 -28.61
N ARG A 50 -27.11 -21.72 -28.81
CA ARG A 50 -28.00 -21.80 -30.00
C ARG A 50 -27.31 -21.23 -31.24
N THR A 51 -27.55 -21.85 -32.39
CA THR A 51 -26.94 -21.48 -33.68
C THR A 51 -27.78 -20.48 -34.49
N PHE A 52 -27.10 -19.58 -35.20
CA PHE A 52 -27.57 -18.96 -36.44
C PHE A 52 -26.44 -19.00 -37.50
N LEU A 53 -26.79 -18.97 -38.79
CA LEU A 53 -25.90 -19.46 -39.88
C LEU A 53 -25.58 -18.43 -40.97
N LYS A 54 -24.27 -18.30 -41.28
CA LYS A 54 -23.66 -18.05 -42.62
C LYS A 54 -24.10 -16.73 -43.33
N THR A 55 -23.61 -16.29 -44.51
CA THR A 55 -22.70 -16.80 -45.58
C THR A 55 -21.88 -15.63 -46.17
N SER A 56 -20.76 -15.75 -46.92
CA SER A 56 -19.63 -16.71 -47.08
C SER A 56 -18.84 -16.27 -48.34
N GLY A 57 -17.49 -16.23 -48.33
CA GLY A 57 -16.71 -15.87 -49.53
C GLY A 57 -15.20 -16.18 -49.45
N ILE A 58 -14.65 -16.76 -50.52
CA ILE A 58 -13.23 -17.14 -50.70
C ILE A 58 -12.82 -16.70 -52.12
N VAL A 59 -11.56 -16.31 -52.39
CA VAL A 59 -10.76 -16.72 -53.59
C VAL A 59 -9.32 -16.17 -53.63
N ALA A 60 -8.37 -17.12 -53.71
CA ALA A 60 -7.06 -17.16 -54.39
C ALA A 60 -5.97 -16.07 -54.22
N ALA A 61 -4.75 -16.57 -53.93
CA ALA A 61 -3.46 -15.90 -54.00
C ALA A 61 -2.84 -15.86 -55.42
N SER A 62 -1.74 -15.12 -55.58
CA SER A 62 -0.54 -15.52 -56.37
C SER A 62 0.66 -14.60 -56.08
N ALA A 63 1.88 -15.12 -56.23
CA ALA A 63 3.14 -14.44 -55.86
C ALA A 63 4.07 -14.16 -57.07
N ALA A 64 5.12 -13.36 -56.86
CA ALA A 64 6.24 -13.20 -57.79
C ALA A 64 7.55 -12.82 -57.03
N LEU A 65 8.70 -13.27 -57.54
CA LEU A 65 10.05 -13.03 -57.00
C LEU A 65 11.03 -12.61 -58.10
N ALA A 66 11.97 -11.73 -57.76
CA ALA A 66 13.24 -11.45 -58.44
C ALA A 66 14.15 -10.70 -57.43
N GLY A 67 15.49 -10.83 -57.37
CA GLY A 67 16.43 -11.44 -58.32
C GLY A 67 17.10 -10.36 -59.19
N CYS A 68 18.43 -10.15 -59.19
CA CYS A 68 19.55 -10.92 -58.63
C CYS A 68 20.76 -10.01 -58.29
N ALA A 69 21.68 -10.52 -57.44
CA ALA A 69 23.16 -10.60 -57.50
C ALA A 69 24.01 -9.50 -58.27
N SER A 70 25.28 -9.23 -57.96
CA SER A 70 26.33 -9.97 -57.19
C SER A 70 27.55 -9.07 -56.85
N ASN A 71 28.35 -9.45 -55.84
CA ASN A 71 29.85 -9.63 -55.80
C ASN A 71 30.80 -8.74 -56.67
N ASP A 72 32.06 -8.39 -56.33
CA ASP A 72 33.00 -8.38 -55.16
C ASP A 72 34.05 -7.23 -55.48
N ASP A 73 35.20 -6.92 -54.85
CA ASP A 73 36.08 -7.47 -53.79
C ASP A 73 36.84 -6.31 -53.03
N ASP A 74 37.15 -6.48 -51.72
CA ASP A 74 38.32 -5.99 -50.90
C ASP A 74 38.84 -4.51 -50.75
N ASP A 75 39.67 -4.37 -49.69
CA ASP A 75 40.73 -3.38 -49.36
C ASP A 75 40.46 -2.01 -48.67
N ALA A 76 41.28 -1.75 -47.63
CA ALA A 76 41.51 -0.51 -46.86
C ALA A 76 42.95 0.01 -47.13
N PRO A 77 43.45 1.19 -46.66
CA PRO A 77 42.90 2.13 -45.65
C PRO A 77 42.88 3.62 -46.10
N GLY A 78 42.64 4.56 -45.16
CA GLY A 78 42.71 6.02 -45.38
C GLY A 78 44.13 6.59 -45.61
N PRO A 79 44.34 7.92 -45.66
CA PRO A 79 43.83 8.87 -44.63
C PRO A 79 43.49 10.32 -45.10
N THR A 80 43.16 11.18 -44.10
CA THR A 80 43.41 12.65 -44.00
C THR A 80 42.73 13.67 -44.95
N ASP A 81 42.22 14.74 -44.31
CA ASP A 81 42.13 16.17 -44.71
C ASP A 81 41.26 16.53 -45.95
N ASP A 82 40.56 17.66 -46.05
CA ASP A 82 40.13 18.72 -45.10
C ASP A 82 39.00 19.54 -45.79
N ASP A 83 38.19 20.27 -45.02
CA ASP A 83 37.57 21.60 -45.30
C ASP A 83 36.20 21.76 -44.59
N ASP A 84 36.00 22.90 -43.91
CA ASP A 84 34.87 23.19 -43.03
C ASP A 84 33.59 23.69 -43.75
N GLU A 85 32.42 23.54 -43.11
CA GLU A 85 31.39 24.60 -43.07
C GLU A 85 30.52 24.47 -41.80
N ASP A 86 30.44 25.52 -40.97
CA ASP A 86 29.76 25.54 -39.66
C ASP A 86 28.22 25.38 -39.74
N GLY A 87 27.61 24.78 -38.70
CA GLY A 87 26.20 24.35 -38.77
C GLY A 87 25.38 24.29 -37.47
N ASP A 88 25.72 25.07 -36.43
CA ASP A 88 24.86 25.41 -35.27
C ASP A 88 24.28 24.22 -34.45
N SER A 89 24.97 23.84 -33.36
CA SER A 89 24.45 22.91 -32.34
C SER A 89 24.11 23.67 -31.05
N SER A 90 22.83 23.71 -30.70
CA SER A 90 22.39 24.16 -29.37
C SER A 90 22.80 23.15 -28.31
N ASN A 91 23.67 23.55 -27.37
CA ASN A 91 23.86 22.76 -26.15
C ASN A 91 22.54 22.68 -25.39
N GLU A 92 22.08 21.47 -25.12
CA GLU A 92 21.32 21.20 -23.90
C GLU A 92 22.34 21.20 -22.75
N GLU A 93 22.14 22.08 -21.76
CA GLU A 93 23.03 22.15 -20.60
C GLU A 93 22.69 20.97 -19.66
N THR A 94 23.44 19.88 -19.78
CA THR A 94 23.51 18.86 -18.72
C THR A 94 23.92 19.53 -17.41
N PRO A 95 23.25 19.28 -16.27
CA PRO A 95 23.65 19.84 -14.99
C PRO A 95 25.11 19.46 -14.66
N ASP A 96 25.97 20.47 -14.44
CA ASP A 96 27.36 20.28 -14.02
C ASP A 96 27.36 19.68 -12.60
N ALA A 97 27.58 18.37 -12.48
CA ALA A 97 27.61 17.68 -11.21
C ALA A 97 28.76 18.21 -10.32
N GLN A 98 28.44 18.52 -9.06
CA GLN A 98 29.39 19.13 -8.12
C GLN A 98 30.30 18.10 -7.44
N GLN A 99 29.87 16.84 -7.44
CA GLN A 99 30.55 15.68 -6.88
C GLN A 99 30.04 14.41 -7.59
N SER A 100 30.71 13.28 -7.40
CA SER A 100 30.26 11.97 -7.89
C SER A 100 30.35 10.91 -6.80
N GLU A 101 29.44 9.93 -6.86
CA GLU A 101 29.28 8.87 -5.87
C GLU A 101 29.00 7.53 -6.55
N THR A 102 29.33 6.41 -5.89
CA THR A 102 29.11 5.07 -6.43
C THR A 102 28.55 4.17 -5.35
N VAL A 103 27.36 3.63 -5.58
CA VAL A 103 26.61 2.82 -4.62
C VAL A 103 26.38 1.44 -5.21
N GLN A 104 26.72 0.40 -4.44
CA GLN A 104 26.56 -0.98 -4.85
C GLN A 104 25.19 -1.50 -4.42
N LEU A 105 24.40 -1.97 -5.38
CA LEU A 105 23.06 -2.52 -5.19
C LEU A 105 23.00 -4.00 -5.61
N SER A 106 22.12 -4.76 -4.99
CA SER A 106 21.88 -6.17 -5.29
C SER A 106 20.39 -6.50 -5.24
N ALA A 107 19.95 -7.41 -6.12
CA ALA A 107 18.54 -7.72 -6.37
C ALA A 107 18.25 -9.18 -5.99
N HIS A 108 17.67 -9.37 -4.81
CA HIS A 108 17.21 -10.68 -4.34
C HIS A 108 15.72 -10.83 -4.66
N GLN A 109 15.18 -12.04 -4.63
CA GLN A 109 13.77 -12.24 -4.95
C GLN A 109 12.91 -11.48 -3.93
N TYR A 110 12.13 -10.51 -4.43
CA TYR A 110 11.29 -9.58 -3.67
C TYR A 110 12.02 -8.50 -2.85
N GLU A 111 13.31 -8.24 -3.08
CA GLU A 111 14.08 -7.25 -2.28
C GLU A 111 15.26 -6.62 -3.05
N PHE A 112 15.46 -5.30 -2.90
CA PHE A 112 16.72 -4.65 -3.25
C PHE A 112 17.57 -4.32 -2.01
N ARG A 113 18.89 -4.50 -2.12
CA ARG A 113 19.85 -4.19 -1.05
C ARG A 113 21.00 -3.34 -1.59
N PRO A 114 21.18 -2.08 -1.15
CA PRO A 114 20.35 -1.38 -0.16
C PRO A 114 18.95 -1.05 -0.68
N GLN A 115 17.97 -1.06 0.22
CA GLN A 115 16.59 -0.64 -0.07
C GLN A 115 16.42 0.89 -0.04
N GLU A 116 17.41 1.63 0.48
CA GLU A 116 17.44 3.11 0.50
C GLU A 116 18.84 3.60 0.12
N ILE A 117 18.93 4.46 -0.89
CA ILE A 117 20.14 5.15 -1.33
C ILE A 117 20.00 6.64 -0.96
N ARG A 118 20.84 7.15 -0.05
CA ARG A 118 20.89 8.57 0.32
C ARG A 118 22.05 9.24 -0.41
N VAL A 119 21.83 10.41 -0.99
CA VAL A 119 22.81 11.11 -1.83
C VAL A 119 22.56 12.62 -1.83
N ALA A 120 23.60 13.44 -2.02
CA ALA A 120 23.45 14.91 -2.06
C ALA A 120 22.88 15.39 -3.42
N PRO A 121 22.29 16.60 -3.50
CA PRO A 121 21.77 17.12 -4.75
C PRO A 121 22.91 17.56 -5.67
N ASN A 122 22.71 17.44 -6.99
CA ASN A 122 23.71 17.66 -8.03
C ASN A 122 24.93 16.72 -7.93
N THR A 123 24.72 15.47 -7.49
CA THR A 123 25.72 14.39 -7.49
C THR A 123 25.58 13.56 -8.76
N GLU A 124 26.69 13.26 -9.44
CA GLU A 124 26.76 12.20 -10.44
C GLU A 124 26.75 10.85 -9.70
N LEU A 125 25.57 10.28 -9.50
CA LEU A 125 25.37 9.00 -8.82
C LEU A 125 25.52 7.86 -9.83
N THR A 126 26.40 6.90 -9.54
CA THR A 126 26.48 5.62 -10.22
C THR A 126 25.94 4.50 -9.33
N ILE A 127 24.94 3.76 -9.80
CA ILE A 127 24.45 2.54 -9.15
C ILE A 127 25.10 1.35 -9.86
N GLU A 128 25.97 0.63 -9.15
CA GLU A 128 26.58 -0.63 -9.60
C GLU A 128 25.72 -1.81 -9.14
N PHE A 129 25.16 -2.58 -10.06
CA PHE A 129 24.43 -3.80 -9.73
C PHE A 129 25.45 -4.93 -9.52
N THR A 130 25.56 -5.49 -8.33
CA THR A 130 26.68 -6.39 -7.93
C THR A 130 26.28 -7.85 -7.76
N LYS A 131 25.00 -8.14 -7.51
CA LYS A 131 24.48 -9.51 -7.39
C LYS A 131 22.98 -9.49 -7.70
N ALA A 132 22.51 -10.52 -8.40
CA ALA A 132 21.09 -10.85 -8.49
C ALA A 132 20.87 -12.34 -8.19
N THR A 133 19.67 -12.72 -7.72
CA THR A 133 19.29 -14.11 -7.41
C THR A 133 17.79 -14.33 -7.48
N PHE A 134 17.37 -15.48 -8.03
CA PHE A 134 16.06 -16.11 -7.84
C PHE A 134 16.26 -17.41 -7.06
N GLU A 135 15.37 -17.71 -6.11
CA GLU A 135 15.49 -18.93 -5.29
C GLU A 135 14.23 -19.82 -5.31
N GLN A 136 13.06 -19.24 -5.62
CA GLN A 136 11.76 -19.95 -5.54
C GLN A 136 11.05 -20.11 -6.89
N ASN A 137 11.42 -19.38 -7.95
CA ASN A 137 10.70 -19.38 -9.23
C ASN A 137 11.64 -19.64 -10.44
N PRO A 138 11.63 -20.84 -11.06
CA PRO A 138 12.58 -21.23 -12.11
C PRO A 138 12.19 -20.76 -13.53
N ASP A 139 10.99 -20.18 -13.70
CA ASP A 139 10.52 -19.71 -15.00
C ASP A 139 10.96 -18.27 -15.32
N PHE A 140 11.31 -17.48 -14.28
CA PHE A 140 11.90 -16.14 -14.39
C PHE A 140 13.41 -16.17 -14.11
N LYS A 141 14.17 -15.34 -14.84
CA LYS A 141 15.65 -15.47 -14.94
C LYS A 141 16.42 -14.15 -14.88
N TYR A 142 15.71 -13.06 -14.64
CA TYR A 142 16.26 -11.73 -14.50
C TYR A 142 15.25 -10.84 -13.78
N HIS A 143 15.75 -10.06 -12.82
CA HIS A 143 15.00 -8.93 -12.26
C HIS A 143 15.14 -7.74 -13.21
N THR A 144 14.37 -6.69 -13.00
CA THR A 144 14.68 -5.37 -13.54
C THR A 144 14.98 -4.37 -12.44
N PHE A 145 15.62 -3.27 -12.79
CA PHE A 145 15.68 -2.05 -12.00
C PHE A 145 15.15 -0.89 -12.87
N TYR A 146 14.18 -0.15 -12.36
CA TYR A 146 13.65 1.07 -12.96
C TYR A 146 13.44 2.10 -11.85
N LEU A 147 14.10 3.26 -11.96
CA LEU A 147 13.90 4.42 -11.09
C LEU A 147 12.89 5.36 -11.76
N GLU A 148 11.85 5.75 -11.03
CA GLU A 148 10.71 6.49 -11.58
C GLU A 148 11.02 7.91 -12.10
N GLU A 149 10.01 8.56 -12.67
CA GLU A 149 10.02 10.03 -12.83
C GLU A 149 10.29 10.68 -11.44
N PRO A 150 11.24 11.61 -11.35
CA PRO A 150 11.67 12.50 -12.42
C PRO A 150 12.96 12.09 -13.15
N TYR A 151 13.53 10.92 -12.84
CA TYR A 151 14.82 10.46 -13.35
C TYR A 151 14.70 9.48 -14.53
N ASP A 152 13.66 8.63 -14.57
CA ASP A 152 13.37 7.72 -15.70
C ASP A 152 14.58 6.81 -16.07
N VAL A 153 15.25 6.26 -15.05
CA VAL A 153 16.50 5.49 -15.22
C VAL A 153 16.20 3.99 -15.23
N GLY A 154 16.08 3.44 -16.43
CA GLY A 154 15.94 2.00 -16.68
C GLY A 154 15.09 1.70 -17.92
N PRO A 155 14.48 0.50 -18.03
CA PRO A 155 14.71 -0.66 -17.17
C PRO A 155 16.06 -1.35 -17.46
N VAL A 156 16.86 -1.57 -16.42
CA VAL A 156 18.09 -2.39 -16.46
C VAL A 156 17.72 -3.84 -16.21
N ASN A 157 18.26 -4.81 -16.95
CA ASN A 157 17.96 -6.24 -16.77
C ASN A 157 19.07 -6.93 -15.96
N LEU A 158 18.71 -7.54 -14.83
CA LEU A 158 19.64 -8.08 -13.83
C LEU A 158 19.54 -9.63 -13.75
N PRO A 159 20.39 -10.39 -14.46
CA PRO A 159 20.28 -11.86 -14.59
C PRO A 159 20.42 -12.64 -13.27
N GLU A 160 19.68 -13.76 -13.18
CA GLU A 160 19.58 -14.70 -12.05
C GLU A 160 20.90 -15.15 -11.41
N SER A 161 21.98 -15.22 -12.18
CA SER A 161 23.30 -15.66 -11.70
C SER A 161 24.42 -15.21 -12.64
N THR A 162 25.45 -14.56 -12.09
CA THR A 162 26.74 -14.38 -12.75
C THR A 162 27.90 -14.51 -11.74
N ASP A 163 29.10 -14.79 -12.26
CA ASP A 163 30.38 -14.81 -11.54
C ASP A 163 31.07 -13.41 -11.53
N ASP A 164 30.46 -12.39 -12.14
CA ASP A 164 31.01 -11.02 -12.25
C ASP A 164 30.95 -10.23 -10.92
N GLU A 165 31.91 -9.33 -10.69
CA GLU A 165 31.91 -8.43 -9.51
C GLU A 165 30.90 -7.28 -9.64
N VAL A 166 30.56 -6.89 -10.88
CA VAL A 166 29.49 -5.96 -11.25
C VAL A 166 28.80 -6.50 -12.50
N ILE A 167 27.48 -6.59 -12.45
CA ILE A 167 26.56 -7.11 -13.48
C ILE A 167 26.34 -6.07 -14.57
N ASP A 168 25.97 -4.85 -14.16
CA ASP A 168 25.69 -3.69 -15.01
C ASP A 168 25.78 -2.42 -14.13
N SER A 169 25.68 -1.23 -14.71
CA SER A 169 25.53 0.01 -13.93
C SER A 169 24.77 1.13 -14.66
N VAL A 170 24.19 2.03 -13.88
CA VAL A 170 23.56 3.26 -14.39
C VAL A 170 24.17 4.48 -13.71
N THR A 171 24.42 5.54 -14.48
CA THR A 171 24.96 6.82 -13.99
C THR A 171 24.06 7.97 -14.42
N PHE A 172 23.66 8.82 -13.47
CA PHE A 172 22.81 9.99 -13.70
C PHE A 172 23.15 11.10 -12.68
N VAL A 173 22.66 12.32 -12.92
CA VAL A 173 22.87 13.46 -12.01
C VAL A 173 21.62 13.70 -11.18
N THR A 174 21.76 13.82 -9.87
CA THR A 174 20.66 13.99 -8.91
C THR A 174 20.19 15.45 -8.82
N ASP A 175 19.65 15.99 -9.92
CA ASP A 175 19.28 17.41 -10.07
C ASP A 175 18.02 17.85 -9.28
N LYS A 176 17.29 16.91 -8.65
CA LYS A 176 16.02 17.18 -7.95
C LYS A 176 16.03 16.53 -6.56
N GLU A 177 15.80 17.35 -5.54
CA GLU A 177 15.70 16.94 -4.12
C GLU A 177 14.41 16.16 -3.85
N GLY A 178 14.46 15.21 -2.91
CA GLY A 178 13.29 14.43 -2.46
C GLY A 178 13.49 12.91 -2.49
N THR A 179 12.41 12.20 -2.21
CA THR A 179 12.33 10.72 -2.26
C THR A 179 11.68 10.27 -3.58
N PHE A 180 12.31 9.31 -4.24
CA PHE A 180 11.89 8.74 -5.53
C PHE A 180 12.02 7.22 -5.48
N ASP A 181 10.98 6.50 -5.89
CA ASP A 181 10.95 5.05 -5.79
C ASP A 181 11.66 4.39 -6.99
N PHE A 182 12.28 3.23 -6.74
CA PHE A 182 12.79 2.34 -7.77
C PHE A 182 12.26 0.92 -7.57
N GLU A 183 11.92 0.25 -8.67
CA GLU A 183 11.19 -1.03 -8.66
C GLU A 183 11.79 -2.06 -9.63
N CYS A 184 11.45 -3.33 -9.40
CA CYS A 184 11.46 -4.36 -10.42
C CYS A 184 10.10 -4.34 -11.13
N ASN A 185 10.08 -4.23 -12.46
CA ASN A 185 8.86 -4.15 -13.28
C ASN A 185 8.55 -5.44 -14.07
N ILE A 186 9.15 -6.57 -13.68
CA ILE A 186 8.84 -7.90 -14.21
C ILE A 186 8.22 -8.76 -13.11
N TYR A 187 6.93 -9.04 -13.22
CA TYR A 187 6.19 -9.88 -12.26
C TYR A 187 6.85 -11.24 -12.10
N CYS A 188 7.28 -11.57 -10.89
CA CYS A 188 8.04 -12.79 -10.58
C CYS A 188 7.36 -13.72 -9.56
N GLY A 189 6.14 -13.40 -9.14
CA GLY A 189 5.39 -14.07 -8.08
C GLY A 189 4.83 -13.07 -7.06
N ASP A 190 4.08 -13.54 -6.07
CA ASP A 190 3.13 -12.70 -5.33
C ASP A 190 3.79 -11.69 -4.36
N GLY A 191 5.09 -11.90 -4.06
CA GLY A 191 5.93 -10.91 -3.38
C GLY A 191 6.41 -9.75 -4.27
N HIS A 192 6.11 -9.74 -5.57
CA HIS A 192 6.67 -8.81 -6.56
C HIS A 192 6.46 -7.33 -6.21
N ALA A 193 5.26 -6.96 -5.72
CA ALA A 193 4.92 -5.60 -5.30
C ALA A 193 5.76 -5.07 -4.10
N GLN A 194 6.61 -5.91 -3.52
CA GLN A 194 7.52 -5.60 -2.42
C GLN A 194 8.95 -5.38 -2.90
N MET A 195 9.24 -5.66 -4.19
CA MET A 195 10.56 -5.51 -4.80
C MET A 195 10.82 -4.06 -5.23
N ASN A 196 10.84 -3.17 -4.24
CA ASN A 196 11.11 -1.75 -4.41
C ASN A 196 12.14 -1.25 -3.38
N GLY A 197 12.66 -0.05 -3.65
CA GLY A 197 13.51 0.73 -2.76
C GLY A 197 13.44 2.20 -3.14
N GLN A 198 14.17 3.05 -2.42
CA GLN A 198 14.07 4.50 -2.54
C GLN A 198 15.42 5.17 -2.79
N LEU A 199 15.44 6.10 -3.73
CA LEU A 199 16.48 7.11 -3.86
C LEU A 199 16.03 8.35 -3.05
N TYR A 200 16.76 8.70 -2.01
CA TYR A 200 16.58 9.94 -1.28
C TYR A 200 17.70 10.92 -1.61
N VAL A 201 17.39 11.91 -2.44
CA VAL A 201 18.26 13.05 -2.73
C VAL A 201 18.04 14.07 -1.61
N VAL A 202 18.98 14.13 -0.66
CA VAL A 202 18.84 14.95 0.55
C VAL A 202 18.81 16.45 0.18
N PRO A 203 18.07 17.31 0.91
CA PRO A 203 18.10 18.76 0.71
C PRO A 203 19.49 19.38 0.91
N GLU A 204 19.80 20.49 0.23
CA GLU A 204 21.09 21.19 0.34
C GLU A 204 21.39 21.64 1.80
N GLY A 205 22.19 20.84 2.49
CA GLY A 205 22.64 21.10 3.87
C GLY A 205 22.38 19.96 4.87
N GLU A 206 21.58 18.97 4.50
CA GLU A 206 21.40 17.75 5.29
C GLU A 206 22.58 16.76 5.12
N SER A 207 22.69 15.78 6.04
CA SER A 207 23.71 14.73 5.90
C SER A 207 23.24 13.61 4.99
N VAL A 208 24.15 13.19 4.10
CA VAL A 208 24.06 11.96 3.29
C VAL A 208 24.34 10.69 4.10
N ASP A 209 24.89 10.81 5.32
CA ASP A 209 25.06 9.67 6.21
C ASP A 209 23.72 8.93 6.39
N ARG A 210 23.76 7.60 6.44
CA ARG A 210 22.56 6.80 6.74
C ARG A 210 22.16 7.05 8.20
N VAL A 211 20.89 7.44 8.38
CA VAL A 211 20.28 7.59 9.70
C VAL A 211 20.19 6.22 10.36
N ASP A 212 20.78 6.07 11.55
CA ASP A 212 20.69 4.83 12.31
C ASP A 212 19.40 4.82 13.16
N PHE A 213 18.27 4.55 12.50
CA PHE A 213 16.98 4.29 13.15
C PHE A 213 16.99 3.09 14.12
N THR A 214 18.13 2.38 14.26
CA THR A 214 18.30 1.34 15.28
C THR A 214 18.77 1.86 16.63
N ASP A 215 19.27 3.10 16.69
CA ASP A 215 19.75 3.80 17.88
C ASP A 215 18.71 4.75 18.50
N MET A 216 18.62 4.75 19.83
CA MET A 216 17.59 5.52 20.56
C MET A 216 17.89 7.02 20.65
N GLU A 217 19.16 7.45 20.66
CA GLU A 217 19.48 8.88 20.69
C GLU A 217 19.18 9.49 19.31
N THR A 218 19.48 8.76 18.23
CA THR A 218 19.13 9.13 16.86
C THR A 218 17.61 9.29 16.67
N LEU A 219 16.79 8.38 17.21
CA LEU A 219 15.32 8.53 17.20
C LEU A 219 14.86 9.79 17.97
N LYS A 220 15.48 10.10 19.12
CA LYS A 220 15.19 11.31 19.91
C LYS A 220 15.66 12.60 19.24
N GLU A 221 16.73 12.57 18.45
CA GLU A 221 17.20 13.71 17.65
C GLU A 221 16.31 13.95 16.40
N ARG A 222 15.41 13.01 16.06
CA ARG A 222 14.41 13.11 14.97
C ARG A 222 12.96 13.27 15.46
N HIS A 223 12.81 13.72 16.70
CA HIS A 223 11.56 14.18 17.30
C HIS A 223 11.47 15.71 17.26
N GLU A 224 10.30 16.25 16.87
CA GLU A 224 10.04 17.69 16.88
C GLU A 224 8.66 18.00 17.47
N ILE A 225 8.61 18.95 18.43
CA ILE A 225 7.38 19.63 18.85
C ILE A 225 7.12 20.78 17.86
N LEU A 226 6.08 20.63 17.05
CA LEU A 226 5.69 21.57 16.00
C LEU A 226 4.84 22.74 16.56
N LYS A 227 4.01 22.45 17.57
CA LYS A 227 3.15 23.42 18.27
C LYS A 227 3.01 22.99 19.73
N GLU A 228 3.50 23.82 20.64
CA GLU A 228 3.45 23.59 22.10
C GLU A 228 2.00 23.51 22.59
N GLU A 229 1.68 22.61 23.53
CA GLU A 229 0.29 22.41 24.00
C GLU A 229 -0.35 23.70 24.55
N SER A 230 0.48 24.55 25.18
CA SER A 230 0.04 25.86 25.68
C SER A 230 -0.34 26.89 24.60
N GLU A 231 -0.09 26.58 23.33
CA GLU A 231 -0.46 27.37 22.15
C GLU A 231 -1.63 26.75 21.34
N LEU A 232 -2.09 25.54 21.68
CA LEU A 232 -3.27 24.89 21.07
C LEU A 232 -4.59 25.54 21.51
N ALA A 233 -5.59 25.57 20.62
CA ALA A 233 -6.92 26.09 20.93
C ALA A 233 -7.60 25.26 22.04
N GLN A 234 -7.80 25.86 23.22
CA GLN A 234 -8.15 25.13 24.46
C GLN A 234 -9.56 24.52 24.51
N GLU A 235 -10.46 24.92 23.60
CA GLU A 235 -11.82 24.39 23.39
C GLU A 235 -12.03 24.16 21.88
N PRO A 236 -12.92 23.26 21.43
CA PRO A 236 -13.15 22.99 19.99
C PRO A 236 -13.44 24.27 19.20
N GLN A 237 -12.86 24.40 17.99
CA GLN A 237 -13.14 25.52 17.08
C GLN A 237 -14.27 25.20 16.07
N HIS A 238 -14.95 24.07 16.24
CA HIS A 238 -16.07 23.55 15.46
C HIS A 238 -17.19 23.07 16.41
N ASP A 239 -18.44 23.00 15.92
CA ASP A 239 -19.63 22.65 16.74
C ASP A 239 -19.91 21.12 16.81
N LEU A 240 -18.91 20.27 16.52
CA LEU A 240 -19.05 18.79 16.42
C LEU A 240 -18.50 18.04 17.62
N ASP A 241 -19.02 16.83 17.88
CA ASP A 241 -18.31 15.82 18.69
C ASP A 241 -17.06 15.35 17.92
N LEU A 242 -15.92 15.13 18.60
CA LEU A 242 -14.70 14.63 17.94
C LEU A 242 -14.95 13.27 17.26
N ARG A 243 -15.87 12.50 17.84
CA ARG A 243 -16.29 11.18 17.39
C ARG A 243 -17.11 11.19 16.11
N ASP A 244 -17.56 12.36 15.67
CA ASP A 244 -18.22 12.58 14.37
C ASP A 244 -17.26 13.15 13.30
N ILE A 245 -15.98 13.32 13.62
CA ILE A 245 -14.94 13.73 12.67
C ILE A 245 -14.33 12.47 12.07
N MET A 246 -14.39 12.35 10.74
CA MET A 246 -13.69 11.33 9.98
C MET A 246 -12.38 11.91 9.45
N VAL A 247 -11.29 11.20 9.65
CA VAL A 247 -9.96 11.56 9.12
C VAL A 247 -9.69 10.71 7.89
N VAL A 248 -9.33 11.36 6.79
CA VAL A 248 -9.20 10.75 5.46
C VAL A 248 -7.78 10.89 4.95
N THR A 249 -7.19 9.77 4.54
CA THR A 249 -5.87 9.72 3.91
C THR A 249 -5.91 10.28 2.49
N GLU A 250 -5.11 11.30 2.21
CA GLU A 250 -4.92 11.87 0.86
C GLU A 250 -3.59 11.38 0.28
N ARG A 251 -3.59 10.11 -0.14
CA ARG A 251 -2.40 9.25 -0.27
C ARG A 251 -1.22 9.92 -0.99
N ASN A 252 -1.48 10.57 -2.12
CA ASN A 252 -0.42 11.08 -3.00
C ASN A 252 0.10 12.48 -2.60
N ASN A 253 -0.55 13.16 -1.66
CA ASN A 253 -0.35 14.60 -1.42
C ASN A 253 0.35 14.92 -0.08
N GLY A 254 0.53 13.91 0.78
CA GLY A 254 1.15 14.08 2.09
C GLY A 254 0.30 14.90 3.06
N SER A 255 -1.02 14.73 2.97
CA SER A 255 -2.04 15.42 3.74
C SER A 255 -3.10 14.45 4.27
N VAL A 256 -3.85 14.92 5.27
CA VAL A 256 -5.14 14.32 5.66
C VAL A 256 -6.25 15.36 5.52
N ALA A 257 -7.44 14.90 5.16
CA ALA A 257 -8.66 15.71 5.15
C ALA A 257 -9.54 15.37 6.37
N MET A 258 -10.08 16.40 7.00
CA MET A 258 -11.02 16.32 8.13
C MET A 258 -12.44 16.49 7.57
N ILE A 259 -13.31 15.51 7.81
CA ILE A 259 -14.69 15.46 7.31
C ILE A 259 -15.69 15.48 8.47
N ASP A 260 -16.71 16.32 8.35
CA ASP A 260 -17.88 16.37 9.22
C ASP A 260 -18.88 15.28 8.80
N THR A 261 -19.04 14.21 9.59
CA THR A 261 -19.99 13.13 9.26
C THR A 261 -21.43 13.42 9.69
N VAL A 262 -21.70 14.52 10.41
CA VAL A 262 -23.06 14.97 10.72
C VAL A 262 -23.67 15.67 9.51
N ASN A 263 -22.93 16.62 8.93
CA ASN A 263 -23.40 17.47 7.83
C ASN A 263 -22.90 17.05 6.43
N ASP A 264 -21.97 16.08 6.36
CA ASP A 264 -21.33 15.58 5.13
C ASP A 264 -20.51 16.65 4.40
N GLU A 265 -19.71 17.42 5.15
CA GLU A 265 -18.91 18.53 4.63
C GLU A 265 -17.40 18.33 4.87
N PHE A 266 -16.58 18.72 3.89
CA PHE A 266 -15.13 18.87 4.07
C PHE A 266 -14.84 20.07 4.98
N MET A 267 -14.09 19.85 6.06
CA MET A 267 -13.77 20.90 7.05
C MET A 267 -12.43 21.59 6.75
N GLN A 268 -11.34 20.81 6.73
CA GLN A 268 -9.97 21.32 6.62
C GLN A 268 -9.03 20.22 6.12
N ARG A 269 -7.98 20.62 5.38
CA ARG A 269 -6.83 19.79 5.03
C ARG A 269 -5.66 20.10 5.96
N VAL A 270 -5.03 19.07 6.50
CA VAL A 270 -3.78 19.18 7.27
C VAL A 270 -2.65 18.72 6.36
N GLU A 271 -1.86 19.67 5.87
CA GLU A 271 -0.75 19.42 4.93
C GLU A 271 0.57 19.12 5.65
N ASN A 272 1.46 18.40 4.99
CA ASN A 272 2.82 18.06 5.47
C ASN A 272 2.79 17.12 6.69
N VAL A 273 2.13 15.97 6.52
CA VAL A 273 2.02 14.86 7.49
C VAL A 273 2.62 13.55 6.92
N GLY A 274 3.70 13.70 6.14
CA GLY A 274 4.42 12.61 5.46
C GLY A 274 3.68 12.03 4.24
N LYS A 275 4.40 11.54 3.21
CA LYS A 275 3.74 10.99 2.01
C LYS A 275 3.13 9.60 2.22
N ALA A 276 2.17 9.27 1.36
CA ALA A 276 1.59 7.92 1.24
C ALA A 276 1.13 7.35 2.58
N ILE A 277 0.50 8.19 3.39
CA ILE A 277 -0.07 7.86 4.71
C ILE A 277 -0.90 6.57 4.62
N HIS A 278 -0.81 5.73 5.65
CA HIS A 278 -1.42 4.40 5.63
C HIS A 278 -2.66 4.29 6.52
N VAL A 279 -2.57 4.85 7.73
CA VAL A 279 -3.54 4.64 8.81
C VAL A 279 -3.61 5.85 9.72
N HIS A 280 -4.77 6.05 10.36
CA HIS A 280 -4.96 6.97 11.48
C HIS A 280 -5.58 6.20 12.65
N ASP A 281 -5.11 6.48 13.86
CA ASP A 281 -5.64 5.92 15.11
C ASP A 281 -5.88 7.02 16.16
N PHE A 282 -6.76 6.75 17.12
CA PHE A 282 -7.31 7.74 18.05
C PHE A 282 -7.16 7.25 19.49
N HIS A 283 -7.33 8.14 20.47
CA HIS A 283 -7.43 7.73 21.87
C HIS A 283 -8.63 6.77 22.05
N PRO A 284 -8.46 5.48 22.42
CA PRO A 284 -9.53 4.47 22.24
C PRO A 284 -10.85 4.75 22.99
N ASP A 285 -10.80 5.44 24.14
CA ASP A 285 -12.00 5.84 24.90
C ASP A 285 -12.60 7.22 24.50
N LEU A 286 -12.01 7.95 23.54
CA LEU A 286 -12.30 9.35 23.12
C LEU A 286 -13.08 10.20 24.17
N PRO A 287 -12.44 10.56 25.30
CA PRO A 287 -13.12 11.16 26.46
C PRO A 287 -13.84 12.49 26.15
N GLU A 288 -15.09 12.59 26.62
CA GLU A 288 -16.09 13.67 26.38
C GLU A 288 -15.49 15.09 26.20
N GLN A 289 -15.09 15.43 24.98
CA GLN A 289 -14.56 16.75 24.59
C GLN A 289 -13.42 17.27 25.51
N THR A 290 -12.51 16.39 25.92
CA THR A 290 -11.32 16.77 26.71
C THR A 290 -10.06 16.83 25.86
N ARG A 291 -9.09 17.67 26.27
CA ARG A 291 -7.74 17.78 25.66
C ARG A 291 -7.02 16.44 25.56
N GLU A 292 -7.21 15.59 26.57
CA GLU A 292 -6.58 14.28 26.75
C GLU A 292 -6.92 13.33 25.57
N GLY A 293 -8.14 13.41 25.05
CA GLY A 293 -8.60 12.70 23.84
C GLY A 293 -8.64 13.55 22.57
N ALA A 294 -8.15 14.80 22.58
CA ALA A 294 -8.30 15.74 21.47
C ALA A 294 -7.31 15.52 20.31
N TYR A 295 -6.90 14.28 20.05
CA TYR A 295 -5.80 13.96 19.14
C TYR A 295 -6.10 12.76 18.23
N VAL A 296 -5.64 12.86 16.99
CA VAL A 296 -5.45 11.73 16.08
C VAL A 296 -3.96 11.55 15.82
N TYR A 297 -3.53 10.29 15.74
CA TYR A 297 -2.16 9.88 15.47
C TYR A 297 -2.12 9.19 14.10
N THR A 298 -1.11 9.47 13.30
CA THR A 298 -1.06 9.01 11.90
C THR A 298 0.34 8.61 11.48
N GLN A 299 0.45 7.51 10.74
CA GLN A 299 1.71 6.95 10.26
C GLN A 299 1.86 7.19 8.76
N SER A 300 2.88 7.99 8.38
CA SER A 300 3.32 8.06 7.00
C SER A 300 4.01 6.76 6.60
N ARG A 301 3.90 6.34 5.34
CA ARG A 301 4.69 5.19 4.86
C ARG A 301 6.19 5.46 4.87
N GLN A 302 6.63 6.72 4.94
CA GLN A 302 8.04 7.10 4.97
C GLN A 302 8.67 6.97 6.35
N GLY A 303 7.91 6.66 7.42
CA GLY A 303 8.42 6.44 8.77
C GLY A 303 8.04 7.49 9.82
N GLU A 304 7.29 8.53 9.42
CA GLU A 304 6.90 9.63 10.32
C GLU A 304 5.59 9.31 11.07
N MET A 305 5.63 9.32 12.40
CA MET A 305 4.43 9.34 13.25
C MET A 305 4.08 10.79 13.61
N TYR A 306 2.94 11.29 13.15
CA TYR A 306 2.43 12.63 13.48
C TYR A 306 1.31 12.58 14.53
N LYS A 307 1.31 13.56 15.43
CA LYS A 307 0.19 13.91 16.32
C LYS A 307 -0.51 15.15 15.79
N ILE A 308 -1.83 15.10 15.60
CA ILE A 308 -2.65 16.19 15.08
C ILE A 308 -3.76 16.52 16.09
N ASP A 309 -3.95 17.80 16.37
CA ASP A 309 -5.00 18.31 17.27
C ASP A 309 -6.37 18.31 16.57
N LEU A 310 -7.39 17.77 17.22
CA LEU A 310 -8.75 17.69 16.67
C LEU A 310 -9.62 18.92 16.98
N PHE A 311 -9.16 19.87 17.81
CA PHE A 311 -9.91 21.11 18.10
C PHE A 311 -9.60 22.23 17.11
N ASP A 312 -8.35 22.34 16.62
CA ASP A 312 -7.94 23.33 15.59
C ASP A 312 -7.24 22.76 14.34
N PHE A 313 -7.16 21.43 14.21
CA PHE A 313 -6.61 20.71 13.04
C PHE A 313 -5.16 21.08 12.71
N GLU A 314 -4.36 21.33 13.74
CA GLU A 314 -2.93 21.63 13.60
C GLU A 314 -2.03 20.46 14.01
N ARG A 315 -0.85 20.40 13.38
CA ARG A 315 0.17 19.40 13.70
C ARG A 315 0.87 19.79 15.00
N VAL A 316 0.86 18.89 15.99
CA VAL A 316 1.35 19.14 17.35
C VAL A 316 2.81 18.73 17.48
N ALA A 317 3.12 17.50 17.05
CA ALA A 317 4.46 16.91 17.13
C ALA A 317 4.64 15.82 16.06
N VAL A 318 5.90 15.48 15.79
CA VAL A 318 6.29 14.39 14.89
C VAL A 318 7.46 13.61 15.48
N ALA A 319 7.46 12.30 15.26
CA ALA A 319 8.62 11.42 15.48
C ALA A 319 8.91 10.67 14.18
N ASP A 320 10.04 10.96 13.54
CA ASP A 320 10.54 10.19 12.40
C ASP A 320 11.40 9.02 12.89
N ALA A 321 10.94 7.81 12.59
CA ALA A 321 11.40 6.59 13.24
C ALA A 321 11.82 5.44 12.30
N GLY A 322 11.72 5.60 10.97
CA GLY A 322 12.15 4.59 10.00
C GLY A 322 12.22 5.14 8.58
N THR A 323 12.19 4.25 7.56
CA THR A 323 12.04 4.66 6.15
C THR A 323 10.90 3.95 5.43
N ASP A 324 10.38 2.85 5.98
CA ASP A 324 9.18 2.18 5.49
C ASP A 324 8.34 1.75 6.70
N ALA A 325 7.09 2.18 6.78
CA ALA A 325 6.20 1.93 7.93
C ALA A 325 4.75 1.68 7.50
N ARG A 326 3.98 0.93 8.28
CA ARG A 326 2.56 0.68 7.99
C ARG A 326 1.68 1.17 9.12
N ASP A 327 1.66 0.48 10.25
CA ASP A 327 0.55 0.58 11.20
C ASP A 327 0.88 1.40 12.45
N ILE A 328 -0.15 1.84 13.19
CA ILE A 328 -0.03 2.66 14.41
C ILE A 328 -1.16 2.35 15.40
N ALA A 329 -0.84 2.28 16.68
CA ALA A 329 -1.83 2.14 17.75
C ALA A 329 -1.58 3.08 18.93
N VAL A 330 -2.64 3.50 19.59
CA VAL A 330 -2.65 4.26 20.86
C VAL A 330 -3.04 3.33 22.00
N SER A 331 -2.38 3.42 23.16
CA SER A 331 -2.78 2.62 24.33
C SER A 331 -4.13 3.07 24.88
N ARG A 332 -4.94 2.13 25.41
CA ARG A 332 -6.25 2.42 26.02
C ARG A 332 -6.23 3.59 27.02
N ASP A 333 -5.13 3.71 27.77
CA ASP A 333 -4.92 4.70 28.81
C ASP A 333 -4.37 6.05 28.31
N GLY A 334 -4.23 6.23 27.00
CA GLY A 334 -3.83 7.48 26.36
C GLY A 334 -2.36 7.87 26.56
N ASN A 335 -1.55 7.05 27.23
CA ASN A 335 -0.17 7.40 27.59
C ASN A 335 0.87 7.12 26.49
N TYR A 336 0.60 6.18 25.57
CA TYR A 336 1.59 5.68 24.61
C TYR A 336 1.05 5.57 23.19
N VAL A 337 1.94 5.82 22.23
CA VAL A 337 1.72 5.55 20.80
C VAL A 337 2.78 4.56 20.34
N ILE A 338 2.40 3.53 19.60
CA ILE A 338 3.32 2.54 19.03
C ILE A 338 3.20 2.53 17.50
N GLY A 339 4.34 2.63 16.80
CA GLY A 339 4.43 2.55 15.34
C GLY A 339 5.04 1.23 14.86
N GLY A 340 4.50 0.69 13.76
CA GLY A 340 4.88 -0.57 13.14
C GLY A 340 5.68 -0.40 11.84
N PHE A 341 6.95 -0.82 11.87
CA PHE A 341 7.88 -0.55 10.78
C PHE A 341 8.18 -1.77 9.90
N TYR A 342 8.36 -1.48 8.62
CA TYR A 342 8.87 -2.40 7.59
C TYR A 342 10.39 -2.26 7.46
N ASN A 343 10.94 -1.04 7.46
CA ASN A 343 12.38 -0.78 7.52
C ASN A 343 12.74 0.35 8.52
N PRO A 344 13.65 0.10 9.48
CA PRO A 344 14.19 -1.21 9.84
C PRO A 344 13.10 -2.14 10.44
N ASN A 345 13.45 -3.38 10.79
CA ASN A 345 12.51 -4.29 11.48
C ASN A 345 12.47 -3.96 12.99
N HIS A 346 11.49 -3.15 13.40
CA HIS A 346 11.22 -2.80 14.79
C HIS A 346 9.80 -2.27 15.02
N LEU A 347 9.44 -2.17 16.29
CA LEU A 347 8.43 -1.25 16.80
C LEU A 347 9.14 -0.06 17.47
N VAL A 348 8.52 1.11 17.44
CA VAL A 348 8.91 2.27 18.26
C VAL A 348 7.71 2.71 19.08
N ILE A 349 7.92 2.90 20.39
CA ILE A 349 6.91 3.45 21.30
C ILE A 349 7.34 4.86 21.68
N CYS A 350 6.43 5.80 21.49
CA CYS A 350 6.53 7.18 21.92
C CYS A 350 5.64 7.44 23.14
N ASP A 351 6.04 8.43 23.94
CA ASP A 351 5.17 9.10 24.89
C ASP A 351 4.06 9.84 24.11
N ALA A 352 2.79 9.62 24.45
CA ALA A 352 1.67 10.17 23.68
C ALA A 352 1.43 11.68 23.92
N GLU A 353 1.84 12.22 25.07
CA GLU A 353 1.72 13.67 25.35
C GLU A 353 2.60 14.45 24.37
N THR A 354 3.85 14.03 24.22
CA THR A 354 4.93 14.74 23.51
C THR A 354 5.31 14.19 22.13
N MET A 355 5.02 12.92 21.84
CA MET A 355 5.63 12.10 20.78
C MET A 355 7.12 11.76 20.96
N GLU A 356 7.75 11.99 22.11
CA GLU A 356 9.18 11.62 22.30
C GLU A 356 9.36 10.09 22.23
N PRO A 357 10.25 9.55 21.36
CA PRO A 357 10.54 8.11 21.32
C PRO A 357 11.17 7.61 22.63
N ILE A 358 10.44 6.78 23.39
CA ILE A 358 10.87 6.25 24.69
C ILE A 358 11.40 4.82 24.62
N LYS A 359 10.99 4.03 23.62
CA LYS A 359 11.39 2.62 23.48
C LYS A 359 11.48 2.21 22.02
N ARG A 360 12.48 1.40 21.69
CA ARG A 360 12.55 0.60 20.47
C ARG A 360 12.55 -0.88 20.81
N ILE A 361 11.77 -1.68 20.07
CA ILE A 361 11.70 -3.13 20.20
C ILE A 361 12.03 -3.76 18.83
N PRO A 362 13.22 -4.36 18.63
CA PRO A 362 13.57 -5.00 17.37
C PRO A 362 12.74 -6.27 17.12
N THR A 363 12.12 -6.39 15.95
CA THR A 363 11.20 -7.48 15.60
C THR A 363 11.92 -8.66 14.92
N HIS A 364 13.06 -9.06 15.48
CA HIS A 364 13.83 -10.21 14.99
C HIS A 364 13.33 -11.50 15.64
N THR A 365 12.93 -12.48 14.83
CA THR A 365 12.36 -13.76 15.29
C THR A 365 12.78 -14.94 14.40
N VAL A 366 12.08 -16.08 14.51
CA VAL A 366 12.24 -17.28 13.70
C VAL A 366 10.89 -17.62 13.04
N ASN A 367 10.84 -17.67 11.72
CA ASN A 367 9.60 -17.93 10.97
C ASN A 367 9.10 -19.39 11.10
N PRO A 368 7.88 -19.74 10.64
CA PRO A 368 7.33 -21.11 10.75
C PRO A 368 8.15 -22.19 10.03
N ASP A 369 9.01 -21.80 9.08
CA ASP A 369 9.92 -22.70 8.35
C ASP A 369 11.31 -22.85 9.04
N GLY A 370 11.54 -22.14 10.15
CA GLY A 370 12.71 -22.26 11.02
C GLY A 370 13.85 -21.28 10.73
N GLU A 371 13.61 -20.23 9.96
CA GLU A 371 14.60 -19.25 9.51
C GLU A 371 14.62 -18.01 10.40
N SER A 372 15.81 -17.58 10.83
CA SER A 372 15.99 -16.42 11.73
C SER A 372 16.07 -15.12 10.92
N LEU A 373 15.06 -14.25 11.03
CA LEU A 373 14.90 -13.04 10.23
C LEU A 373 14.40 -11.83 11.04
N GLY A 374 14.59 -10.63 10.50
CA GLY A 374 13.86 -9.44 10.93
C GLY A 374 12.49 -9.43 10.25
N SER A 375 11.41 -9.40 11.03
CA SER A 375 10.05 -9.34 10.49
C SER A 375 9.55 -7.91 10.43
N ARG A 376 8.85 -7.59 9.35
CA ARG A 376 8.00 -6.40 9.23
C ARG A 376 6.82 -6.51 10.19
N VAL A 377 6.31 -5.37 10.66
CA VAL A 377 5.09 -5.28 11.47
C VAL A 377 3.90 -5.00 10.55
N CYS A 378 2.89 -5.86 10.58
CA CYS A 378 1.60 -5.63 9.93
C CYS A 378 0.59 -5.05 10.94
N SER A 379 -0.49 -5.76 11.27
CA SER A 379 -1.47 -5.37 12.30
C SER A 379 -0.83 -4.89 13.61
N LEU A 380 -1.28 -3.74 14.12
CA LEU A 380 -0.86 -3.14 15.38
C LEU A 380 -2.07 -2.52 16.10
N TYR A 381 -2.38 -2.99 17.30
CA TYR A 381 -3.61 -2.62 18.04
C TYR A 381 -3.40 -2.53 19.56
N ASP A 382 -4.29 -1.82 20.25
CA ASP A 382 -4.58 -2.08 21.68
C ASP A 382 -5.25 -3.46 21.83
N VAL A 383 -5.03 -4.15 22.96
CA VAL A 383 -5.83 -5.33 23.34
C VAL A 383 -6.90 -4.87 24.33
N PRO A 384 -8.19 -4.87 23.95
CA PRO A 384 -9.26 -4.34 24.78
C PRO A 384 -9.22 -4.86 26.21
N HIS A 385 -9.12 -3.91 27.15
CA HIS A 385 -9.15 -4.12 28.60
C HIS A 385 -7.97 -4.89 29.24
N GLU A 386 -7.02 -5.45 28.47
CA GLU A 386 -5.91 -6.25 29.02
C GLU A 386 -4.63 -5.45 29.33
N GLY A 387 -4.49 -4.22 28.81
CA GLY A 387 -3.30 -3.38 29.04
C GLY A 387 -2.09 -3.75 28.18
N LEU A 388 -2.33 -4.34 27.01
CA LEU A 388 -1.31 -4.86 26.10
C LEU A 388 -1.45 -4.19 24.72
N PHE A 389 -0.34 -3.98 24.01
CA PHE A 389 -0.37 -3.85 22.56
C PHE A 389 -0.28 -5.23 21.91
N LEU A 390 -0.96 -5.42 20.78
CA LEU A 390 -0.86 -6.56 19.89
C LEU A 390 -0.08 -6.14 18.64
N ALA A 391 0.98 -6.87 18.28
CA ALA A 391 1.77 -6.62 17.08
C ALA A 391 1.94 -7.89 16.24
N GLY A 392 1.45 -7.89 15.00
CA GLY A 392 1.60 -8.98 14.04
C GLY A 392 2.94 -8.92 13.32
N LEU A 393 3.75 -9.98 13.42
CA LEU A 393 5.02 -10.12 12.71
C LEU A 393 4.82 -10.86 11.39
N LYS A 394 4.78 -10.10 10.29
CA LYS A 394 4.44 -10.54 8.93
C LYS A 394 5.23 -11.77 8.46
N GLU A 395 6.55 -11.67 8.36
CA GLU A 395 7.43 -12.80 7.99
C GLU A 395 7.66 -13.75 9.16
N GLY A 396 7.53 -13.26 10.40
CA GLY A 396 7.67 -14.05 11.60
C GLY A 396 6.60 -15.13 11.75
N GLY A 397 5.40 -14.91 11.20
CA GLY A 397 4.26 -15.83 11.35
C GLY A 397 3.80 -15.93 12.80
N GLU A 398 3.92 -14.85 13.57
CA GLU A 398 3.61 -14.82 15.00
C GLU A 398 3.07 -13.47 15.45
N VAL A 399 2.24 -13.47 16.49
CA VAL A 399 1.72 -12.26 17.14
C VAL A 399 2.42 -12.07 18.50
N TRP A 400 2.88 -10.85 18.75
CA TRP A 400 3.46 -10.43 20.04
C TRP A 400 2.43 -9.68 20.86
N LEU A 401 2.33 -10.02 22.15
CA LEU A 401 1.58 -9.23 23.13
C LEU A 401 2.57 -8.49 24.04
N ILE A 402 2.47 -7.17 24.09
CA ILE A 402 3.46 -6.25 24.70
C ILE A 402 2.78 -5.48 25.82
N ASP A 403 3.20 -5.69 27.06
CA ASP A 403 2.54 -5.12 28.24
C ASP A 403 2.97 -3.66 28.47
N TYR A 404 2.07 -2.71 28.18
CA TYR A 404 2.33 -1.28 28.38
C TYR A 404 2.05 -0.80 29.81
N THR A 405 1.54 -1.67 30.69
CA THR A 405 1.36 -1.35 32.13
C THR A 405 2.65 -1.49 32.93
N GLN A 406 3.71 -2.07 32.34
CA GLN A 406 4.98 -2.34 33.00
C GLN A 406 6.12 -1.46 32.46
N GLU A 407 7.08 -1.15 33.34
CA GLU A 407 8.36 -0.59 32.92
C GLU A 407 9.02 -1.47 31.85
N ASP A 408 9.70 -0.84 30.89
CA ASP A 408 10.44 -1.50 29.80
C ASP A 408 9.61 -2.24 28.71
N PHE A 409 8.27 -2.14 28.70
CA PHE A 409 7.38 -2.69 27.65
C PHE A 409 7.70 -4.15 27.25
N PRO A 410 7.61 -5.11 28.19
CA PRO A 410 7.98 -6.50 27.92
C PRO A 410 7.00 -7.18 26.95
N VAL A 411 7.55 -7.93 25.99
CA VAL A 411 6.79 -8.97 25.26
C VAL A 411 6.42 -10.05 26.28
N VAL A 412 5.14 -10.16 26.62
CA VAL A 412 4.60 -11.09 27.63
C VAL A 412 4.02 -12.37 27.03
N ALA A 413 3.77 -12.38 25.72
CA ALA A 413 3.51 -13.60 24.95
C ALA A 413 3.97 -13.42 23.49
N THR A 414 4.31 -14.54 22.88
CA THR A 414 4.58 -14.70 21.44
C THR A 414 3.78 -15.91 20.99
N ILE A 415 2.94 -15.74 19.97
CA ILE A 415 1.89 -16.69 19.60
C ILE A 415 2.08 -17.07 18.13
N GLU A 416 2.52 -18.30 17.89
CA GLU A 416 2.74 -18.89 16.56
C GLU A 416 1.41 -18.98 15.79
N CYS A 417 1.41 -18.55 14.52
CA CYS A 417 0.29 -18.52 13.58
C CYS A 417 0.73 -19.08 12.20
N GLY A 418 -0.06 -18.87 11.15
CA GLY A 418 0.36 -19.10 9.77
C GLY A 418 1.35 -18.08 9.21
N ARG A 419 1.72 -18.24 7.94
CA ARG A 419 2.70 -17.44 7.22
C ARG A 419 2.12 -16.14 6.65
N THR A 420 2.96 -15.11 6.62
CA THR A 420 2.65 -13.81 5.99
C THR A 420 1.41 -13.17 6.60
N LEU A 421 1.52 -12.83 7.88
CA LEU A 421 0.46 -12.10 8.60
C LEU A 421 0.17 -10.75 7.92
N HIS A 422 -1.08 -10.30 7.92
CA HIS A 422 -1.46 -9.01 7.37
C HIS A 422 -2.42 -8.27 8.31
N ASP A 423 -3.67 -8.08 7.88
CA ASP A 423 -4.70 -7.37 8.65
C ASP A 423 -5.47 -8.35 9.53
N GLY A 424 -6.02 -7.83 10.62
CA GLY A 424 -6.85 -8.58 11.54
C GLY A 424 -7.72 -7.66 12.38
N PHE A 425 -8.73 -8.24 13.03
CA PHE A 425 -9.73 -7.53 13.83
C PHE A 425 -10.19 -8.39 15.02
N PHE A 426 -10.80 -7.75 16.02
CA PHE A 426 -11.31 -8.43 17.21
C PHE A 426 -12.76 -8.94 17.04
N THR A 427 -13.15 -9.91 17.87
CA THR A 427 -14.56 -10.16 18.21
C THR A 427 -15.17 -9.01 18.99
N GLU A 428 -16.51 -8.94 19.06
CA GLU A 428 -17.24 -7.87 19.78
C GLU A 428 -16.81 -7.77 21.27
N ASP A 429 -16.51 -8.89 21.91
CA ASP A 429 -16.05 -8.93 23.30
C ASP A 429 -14.58 -8.48 23.50
N GLY A 430 -13.87 -8.13 22.42
CA GLY A 430 -12.47 -7.71 22.43
C GLY A 430 -11.45 -8.81 22.77
N ARG A 431 -11.88 -10.06 22.95
CA ARG A 431 -11.01 -11.14 23.44
C ARG A 431 -10.26 -11.87 22.34
N TYR A 432 -10.94 -12.22 21.26
CA TYR A 432 -10.37 -13.02 20.19
C TYR A 432 -9.92 -12.12 19.06
N PHE A 433 -8.63 -12.16 18.73
CA PHE A 433 -8.08 -11.45 17.58
C PHE A 433 -7.97 -12.42 16.40
N MET A 434 -8.51 -12.02 15.25
CA MET A 434 -8.61 -12.83 14.03
C MET A 434 -7.75 -12.18 12.95
N ILE A 435 -6.65 -12.81 12.55
CA ILE A 435 -5.65 -12.24 11.63
C ILE A 435 -5.44 -13.08 10.37
N ALA A 436 -5.32 -12.41 9.23
CA ALA A 436 -5.06 -13.03 7.93
C ALA A 436 -3.62 -13.56 7.81
N SER A 437 -3.47 -14.89 7.66
CA SER A 437 -2.24 -15.56 7.23
C SER A 437 -2.28 -15.79 5.73
N GLN A 438 -1.82 -14.80 4.99
CA GLN A 438 -2.10 -14.67 3.55
C GLN A 438 -1.52 -15.78 2.69
N THR A 439 -0.34 -16.31 3.01
CA THR A 439 0.31 -17.34 2.15
C THR A 439 -0.06 -18.77 2.53
N ASP A 440 -0.80 -18.97 3.63
CA ASP A 440 -1.44 -20.24 3.97
C ASP A 440 -2.95 -20.26 3.65
N ASN A 441 -3.52 -19.15 3.15
CA ASN A 441 -4.95 -18.94 2.89
C ASN A 441 -5.83 -19.30 4.10
N GLN A 442 -5.62 -18.62 5.24
CA GLN A 442 -6.43 -18.83 6.45
C GLN A 442 -6.55 -17.57 7.32
N MET A 443 -7.62 -17.51 8.11
CA MET A 443 -7.73 -16.61 9.26
C MET A 443 -7.29 -17.35 10.53
N ASP A 444 -6.25 -16.86 11.22
CA ASP A 444 -5.79 -17.40 12.49
C ASP A 444 -6.45 -16.68 13.67
N VAL A 445 -6.92 -17.46 14.66
CA VAL A 445 -7.68 -16.96 15.82
C VAL A 445 -6.84 -17.07 17.09
N ILE A 446 -6.72 -15.96 17.82
CA ILE A 446 -5.89 -15.83 19.02
C ILE A 446 -6.76 -15.43 20.22
N ASP A 447 -6.75 -16.24 21.27
CA ASP A 447 -7.27 -15.86 22.59
C ASP A 447 -6.24 -14.96 23.28
N THR A 448 -6.52 -13.66 23.41
CA THR A 448 -5.58 -12.72 24.03
C THR A 448 -5.50 -12.86 25.55
N GLN A 449 -6.51 -13.47 26.20
CA GLN A 449 -6.54 -13.67 27.66
C GLN A 449 -5.78 -14.93 28.08
N GLU A 450 -6.02 -16.06 27.40
CA GLU A 450 -5.25 -17.29 27.60
C GLU A 450 -3.89 -17.27 26.86
N ARG A 451 -3.70 -16.27 25.97
CA ARG A 451 -2.47 -15.96 25.22
C ARG A 451 -2.02 -17.11 24.33
N SER A 452 -2.97 -17.62 23.54
CA SER A 452 -2.79 -18.83 22.73
C SER A 452 -3.57 -18.77 21.41
N HIS A 453 -2.99 -19.35 20.37
CA HIS A 453 -3.70 -19.73 19.14
C HIS A 453 -4.81 -20.74 19.44
N VAL A 454 -5.98 -20.56 18.82
CA VAL A 454 -7.22 -21.32 19.08
C VAL A 454 -7.65 -22.12 17.85
N ALA A 455 -7.68 -21.47 16.69
CA ALA A 455 -8.19 -22.02 15.44
C ALA A 455 -7.48 -21.40 14.24
N ALA A 456 -7.47 -22.14 13.13
CA ALA A 456 -7.01 -21.69 11.82
C ALA A 456 -8.12 -22.00 10.82
N ILE A 457 -8.81 -20.96 10.35
CA ILE A 457 -10.04 -21.05 9.57
C ILE A 457 -9.66 -20.97 8.08
N PRO A 458 -9.83 -22.05 7.29
CA PRO A 458 -9.35 -22.09 5.90
C PRO A 458 -10.18 -21.20 4.98
N MET A 459 -9.51 -20.56 4.04
CA MET A 459 -10.08 -19.61 3.09
C MET A 459 -9.84 -20.08 1.64
N ASP A 460 -10.81 -19.84 0.74
CA ASP A 460 -10.68 -20.22 -0.68
C ASP A 460 -9.88 -19.21 -1.53
N GLY A 461 -9.47 -18.07 -0.94
CA GLY A 461 -8.58 -17.07 -1.52
C GLY A 461 -7.58 -16.52 -0.50
N VAL A 462 -6.83 -15.48 -0.86
CA VAL A 462 -5.90 -14.78 0.05
C VAL A 462 -6.69 -13.83 0.94
N PRO A 463 -6.84 -14.08 2.26
CA PRO A 463 -7.69 -13.22 3.10
C PRO A 463 -7.12 -11.80 3.21
N HIS A 464 -8.02 -10.83 3.05
CA HIS A 464 -7.74 -9.40 3.25
C HIS A 464 -8.97 -8.76 3.93
N PRO A 465 -9.08 -8.86 5.27
CA PRO A 465 -10.25 -8.33 5.99
C PRO A 465 -10.24 -6.81 6.11
N GLY A 466 -9.06 -6.16 5.97
CA GLY A 466 -8.88 -4.80 6.46
C GLY A 466 -9.27 -4.74 7.95
N PRO A 467 -10.14 -3.79 8.36
CA PRO A 467 -10.61 -3.69 9.74
C PRO A 467 -11.79 -4.64 10.06
N GLY A 468 -12.24 -5.44 9.09
CA GLY A 468 -13.22 -6.53 9.28
C GLY A 468 -14.68 -6.11 9.50
N ALA A 469 -15.56 -7.11 9.41
CA ALA A 469 -16.98 -7.02 9.69
C ALA A 469 -17.46 -8.17 10.59
N LEU A 470 -18.34 -7.83 11.54
CA LEU A 470 -19.01 -8.74 12.47
C LEU A 470 -20.53 -8.68 12.28
N TYR A 471 -21.21 -9.77 12.63
CA TYR A 471 -22.65 -9.79 12.88
C TYR A 471 -22.96 -10.64 14.13
N PRO A 472 -22.85 -10.06 15.35
CA PRO A 472 -22.93 -10.81 16.60
C PRO A 472 -24.29 -11.45 16.91
N ASP A 473 -25.39 -10.98 16.32
CA ASP A 473 -26.74 -11.53 16.57
C ASP A 473 -26.88 -13.02 16.16
N GLU A 474 -26.07 -13.47 15.20
CA GLU A 474 -25.96 -14.88 14.76
C GLU A 474 -24.49 -15.35 14.79
N ASP A 475 -23.66 -14.77 15.67
CA ASP A 475 -22.25 -15.13 15.93
C ASP A 475 -21.28 -15.11 14.70
N LEU A 476 -21.57 -14.36 13.63
CA LEU A 476 -20.79 -14.39 12.36
C LEU A 476 -19.69 -13.33 12.23
N ALA A 477 -18.65 -13.65 11.46
CA ALA A 477 -17.60 -12.74 11.00
C ALA A 477 -17.21 -12.98 9.53
N PHE A 478 -16.68 -11.93 8.86
CA PHE A 478 -16.50 -11.88 7.40
C PHE A 478 -15.12 -11.36 6.98
N THR A 479 -14.57 -11.87 5.87
CA THR A 479 -13.38 -11.32 5.17
C THR A 479 -13.57 -11.27 3.66
N THR A 480 -13.15 -10.17 3.04
CA THR A 480 -12.82 -10.12 1.60
C THR A 480 -11.57 -10.94 1.29
N HIS A 481 -11.39 -11.31 0.01
CA HIS A 481 -10.15 -11.93 -0.48
C HIS A 481 -9.48 -11.07 -1.56
N ALA A 482 -8.17 -10.89 -1.44
CA ALA A 482 -7.35 -10.27 -2.47
C ALA A 482 -7.12 -11.27 -3.62
N GLY A 483 -7.33 -10.82 -4.86
CA GLY A 483 -7.10 -11.62 -6.07
C GLY A 483 -8.10 -12.76 -6.32
N ALA A 484 -9.15 -12.89 -5.50
CA ALA A 484 -10.19 -13.92 -5.66
C ALA A 484 -11.61 -13.31 -5.50
N PRO A 485 -12.59 -13.68 -6.36
CA PRO A 485 -13.93 -13.13 -6.34
C PRO A 485 -14.83 -13.80 -5.28
N SER A 486 -14.42 -13.77 -4.01
CA SER A 486 -15.19 -14.37 -2.92
C SER A 486 -15.08 -13.61 -1.59
N VAL A 487 -16.10 -13.77 -0.73
CA VAL A 487 -16.08 -13.37 0.69
C VAL A 487 -16.18 -14.62 1.55
N GLY A 488 -15.28 -14.77 2.53
CA GLY A 488 -15.28 -15.87 3.49
C GLY A 488 -16.06 -15.53 4.75
N VAL A 489 -16.89 -16.46 5.22
CA VAL A 489 -17.77 -16.30 6.40
C VAL A 489 -17.54 -17.44 7.39
N TRP A 490 -17.43 -17.10 8.68
CA TRP A 490 -17.26 -18.09 9.75
C TRP A 490 -18.06 -17.76 11.01
N ASP A 491 -18.41 -18.81 11.76
CA ASP A 491 -19.00 -18.76 13.09
C ASP A 491 -17.89 -18.52 14.14
N THR A 492 -18.12 -17.58 15.07
CA THR A 492 -17.13 -17.10 16.05
C THR A 492 -17.17 -17.82 17.41
N GLU A 493 -18.15 -18.70 17.67
CA GLU A 493 -18.15 -19.57 18.86
C GLU A 493 -17.49 -20.94 18.58
N THR A 494 -17.50 -21.38 17.31
CA THR A 494 -17.00 -22.69 16.86
C THR A 494 -15.74 -22.60 16.02
N TRP A 495 -15.52 -21.48 15.32
CA TRP A 495 -14.44 -21.27 14.34
C TRP A 495 -14.50 -22.21 13.12
N GLU A 496 -15.70 -22.69 12.76
CA GLU A 496 -15.95 -23.41 11.51
C GLU A 496 -16.40 -22.44 10.39
N VAL A 497 -16.08 -22.76 9.13
CA VAL A 497 -16.50 -21.99 7.94
C VAL A 497 -17.96 -22.29 7.65
N GLU A 498 -18.79 -21.24 7.54
CA GLU A 498 -20.19 -21.36 7.15
C GLU A 498 -20.35 -21.27 5.62
N GLU A 499 -19.83 -20.22 4.97
CA GLU A 499 -19.93 -20.05 3.52
C GLU A 499 -18.71 -19.33 2.90
N MET A 500 -18.49 -19.59 1.60
CA MET A 500 -17.63 -18.82 0.71
C MET A 500 -18.54 -18.21 -0.36
N ILE A 501 -18.90 -16.95 -0.19
CA ILE A 501 -19.87 -16.25 -1.04
C ILE A 501 -19.19 -15.88 -2.36
N ASP A 502 -19.73 -16.33 -3.50
CA ASP A 502 -19.33 -15.85 -4.84
C ASP A 502 -19.70 -14.36 -4.97
N VAL A 503 -18.72 -13.47 -5.15
CA VAL A 503 -18.93 -12.01 -5.33
C VAL A 503 -18.38 -11.54 -6.69
N ARG A 504 -18.49 -10.24 -6.98
CA ARG A 504 -18.14 -9.67 -8.29
C ARG A 504 -16.65 -9.78 -8.64
N GLY A 505 -15.76 -9.57 -7.67
CA GLY A 505 -14.32 -9.48 -7.88
C GLY A 505 -13.53 -9.52 -6.57
N SER A 506 -12.21 -9.37 -6.68
CA SER A 506 -11.27 -9.16 -5.56
C SER A 506 -11.73 -8.00 -4.68
N GLY A 507 -11.45 -8.04 -3.37
CA GLY A 507 -11.72 -6.96 -2.43
C GLY A 507 -10.60 -6.78 -1.40
N LEU A 508 -10.52 -5.61 -0.79
CA LEU A 508 -9.55 -5.29 0.27
C LEU A 508 -10.20 -4.92 1.60
N PHE A 509 -11.41 -4.35 1.57
CA PHE A 509 -12.06 -3.83 2.78
C PHE A 509 -13.53 -4.23 2.85
N ILE A 510 -13.93 -4.72 4.02
CA ILE A 510 -15.28 -5.13 4.37
C ILE A 510 -15.68 -4.53 5.73
N ARG A 511 -16.93 -4.06 5.86
CA ARG A 511 -17.47 -3.42 7.06
C ARG A 511 -18.95 -3.73 7.32
N LYS A 512 -19.35 -3.70 8.58
CA LYS A 512 -20.75 -3.65 9.05
C LYS A 512 -20.83 -2.75 10.29
N HIS A 513 -22.03 -2.31 10.64
CA HIS A 513 -22.37 -1.51 11.81
C HIS A 513 -23.70 -2.02 12.38
N GLU A 514 -23.95 -1.91 13.70
CA GLU A 514 -25.19 -2.42 14.34
C GLU A 514 -26.50 -1.97 13.64
N ASN A 515 -26.62 -0.67 13.32
CA ASN A 515 -27.79 -0.08 12.67
C ASN A 515 -27.85 -0.24 11.12
N SER A 516 -26.93 -1.02 10.53
CA SER A 516 -26.95 -1.41 9.12
C SER A 516 -27.41 -2.86 9.00
N ASP A 517 -28.48 -3.12 8.25
CA ASP A 517 -28.96 -4.47 7.94
C ASP A 517 -27.83 -5.26 7.24
N TYR A 518 -27.16 -4.65 6.25
CA TYR A 518 -26.16 -5.29 5.39
C TYR A 518 -24.71 -5.16 5.87
N VAL A 519 -23.87 -6.11 5.42
CA VAL A 519 -22.41 -5.97 5.33
C VAL A 519 -22.08 -5.27 4.01
N TRP A 520 -21.12 -4.34 4.00
CA TRP A 520 -20.64 -3.60 2.84
C TRP A 520 -19.18 -3.94 2.51
N ALA A 521 -18.84 -4.11 1.24
CA ALA A 521 -17.48 -4.42 0.78
C ALA A 521 -17.14 -3.76 -0.57
N ASP A 522 -15.85 -3.58 -0.84
CA ASP A 522 -15.36 -3.08 -2.13
C ASP A 522 -15.00 -4.17 -3.15
N VAL A 523 -15.00 -3.78 -4.43
CA VAL A 523 -14.41 -4.52 -5.54
C VAL A 523 -13.18 -3.74 -5.99
N ILE A 524 -11.98 -4.31 -5.84
CA ILE A 524 -10.72 -3.62 -6.13
C ILE A 524 -9.58 -4.61 -6.40
N LEU A 525 -8.59 -4.18 -7.20
CA LEU A 525 -7.49 -4.99 -7.72
C LEU A 525 -7.95 -6.08 -8.71
N THR A 526 -8.91 -5.73 -9.57
CA THR A 526 -9.44 -6.59 -10.64
C THR A 526 -8.76 -6.39 -12.01
N ASP A 527 -7.89 -5.37 -12.15
CA ASP A 527 -7.34 -4.90 -13.43
C ASP A 527 -8.43 -4.57 -14.49
N SER A 528 -9.60 -4.10 -14.04
CA SER A 528 -10.80 -3.98 -14.89
C SER A 528 -11.71 -2.80 -14.53
N GLU A 529 -12.80 -2.62 -15.28
CA GLU A 529 -13.86 -1.64 -14.96
C GLU A 529 -14.68 -2.02 -13.71
N ASP A 530 -14.47 -3.21 -13.15
CA ASP A 530 -15.10 -3.66 -11.91
C ASP A 530 -14.49 -3.01 -10.64
N ASP A 531 -13.29 -2.41 -10.72
CA ASP A 531 -12.68 -1.65 -9.61
C ASP A 531 -13.53 -0.44 -9.18
N ALA A 532 -14.50 -0.02 -9.99
CA ALA A 532 -15.45 1.05 -9.68
C ALA A 532 -16.71 0.57 -8.92
N TYR A 533 -16.76 -0.67 -8.43
CA TYR A 533 -17.94 -1.24 -7.77
C TYR A 533 -17.77 -1.42 -6.26
N VAL A 534 -18.88 -1.28 -5.53
CA VAL A 534 -19.05 -1.80 -4.16
C VAL A 534 -20.29 -2.70 -4.11
N TYR A 535 -20.42 -3.54 -3.10
CA TYR A 535 -21.58 -4.43 -2.96
C TYR A 535 -22.02 -4.62 -1.51
N THR A 536 -23.26 -5.07 -1.35
CA THR A 536 -23.85 -5.44 -0.06
C THR A 536 -24.11 -6.93 0.03
N ILE A 537 -23.87 -7.51 1.20
CA ILE A 537 -24.26 -8.89 1.56
C ILE A 537 -25.32 -8.81 2.67
N ASP A 538 -26.40 -9.56 2.49
CA ASP A 538 -27.40 -9.80 3.54
C ASP A 538 -26.87 -10.89 4.50
N PRO A 539 -26.60 -10.57 5.78
CA PRO A 539 -26.05 -11.55 6.71
C PRO A 539 -27.09 -12.55 7.24
N GLU A 540 -28.41 -12.36 7.04
CA GLU A 540 -29.42 -13.40 7.34
C GLU A 540 -29.46 -14.49 6.25
N THR A 541 -29.01 -14.20 5.01
CA THR A 541 -29.12 -15.13 3.87
C THR A 541 -27.79 -15.53 3.22
N LEU A 542 -26.71 -14.79 3.49
CA LEU A 542 -25.39 -14.93 2.87
C LEU A 542 -25.38 -14.78 1.34
N GLU A 543 -26.41 -14.13 0.77
CA GLU A 543 -26.47 -13.75 -0.64
C GLU A 543 -26.08 -12.26 -0.82
N VAL A 544 -25.50 -11.92 -1.98
CA VAL A 544 -25.27 -10.53 -2.40
C VAL A 544 -26.60 -9.88 -2.76
N ASP A 545 -26.98 -8.81 -2.06
CA ASP A 545 -28.24 -8.09 -2.28
C ASP A 545 -28.12 -7.06 -3.41
N GLN A 546 -27.09 -6.21 -3.37
CA GLN A 546 -26.84 -5.15 -4.37
C GLN A 546 -25.39 -5.10 -4.83
N GLU A 547 -25.20 -4.82 -6.12
CA GLU A 547 -23.95 -4.32 -6.69
C GLU A 547 -24.17 -2.85 -7.11
N ILE A 548 -23.32 -1.94 -6.62
CA ILE A 548 -23.42 -0.50 -6.83
C ILE A 548 -22.25 -0.04 -7.70
N ASP A 549 -22.57 0.30 -8.95
CA ASP A 549 -21.63 0.89 -9.92
C ASP A 549 -21.33 2.36 -9.54
N CYS A 550 -20.16 2.64 -8.98
CA CYS A 550 -19.77 4.00 -8.60
C CYS A 550 -19.27 4.84 -9.79
N SER A 551 -19.05 4.24 -10.98
CA SER A 551 -18.62 4.99 -12.17
C SER A 551 -19.67 6.00 -12.65
N GLN A 552 -20.95 5.78 -12.30
CA GLN A 552 -22.03 6.74 -12.57
C GLN A 552 -21.87 8.09 -11.83
N TRP A 553 -21.01 8.14 -10.80
CA TRP A 553 -20.61 9.35 -10.07
C TRP A 553 -19.14 9.75 -10.27
N GLY A 554 -18.48 9.16 -11.29
CA GLY A 554 -17.14 9.51 -11.74
C GLY A 554 -16.02 8.59 -11.24
N ALA A 555 -16.31 7.50 -10.52
CA ALA A 555 -15.27 6.57 -10.05
C ALA A 555 -14.69 5.69 -11.16
N ALA A 556 -13.37 5.52 -11.14
CA ALA A 556 -12.65 4.44 -11.81
C ALA A 556 -12.13 3.40 -10.79
N ALA A 557 -11.90 3.81 -9.54
CA ALA A 557 -11.66 2.93 -8.40
C ALA A 557 -12.45 3.42 -7.18
N ALA A 558 -13.25 2.55 -6.56
CA ALA A 558 -14.05 2.80 -5.36
C ALA A 558 -13.61 1.87 -4.22
N ILE A 559 -13.33 2.41 -3.03
CA ILE A 559 -12.60 1.66 -1.99
C ILE A 559 -13.01 2.02 -0.55
N HIS A 560 -12.85 1.04 0.35
CA HIS A 560 -12.86 1.15 1.80
C HIS A 560 -14.18 1.69 2.35
N PRO A 561 -15.28 0.89 2.40
CA PRO A 561 -16.46 1.30 3.15
C PRO A 561 -16.10 1.60 4.61
N GLU A 562 -16.61 2.71 5.15
CA GLU A 562 -16.56 3.08 6.57
C GLU A 562 -17.85 3.81 6.93
N PHE A 563 -18.39 3.59 8.13
CA PHE A 563 -19.71 4.09 8.53
C PHE A 563 -19.65 5.44 9.30
N SER A 564 -20.77 6.15 9.39
CA SER A 564 -20.98 7.16 10.44
C SER A 564 -21.11 6.48 11.81
N ARG A 565 -20.88 7.23 12.90
CA ARG A 565 -20.96 6.72 14.30
C ARG A 565 -22.33 6.16 14.71
N ASP A 566 -23.38 6.56 14.01
CA ASP A 566 -24.75 6.08 14.21
C ASP A 566 -25.15 4.97 13.22
N GLY A 567 -24.32 4.70 12.21
CA GLY A 567 -24.65 3.78 11.13
C GLY A 567 -25.77 4.26 10.20
N GLU A 568 -26.21 5.52 10.26
CA GLU A 568 -27.20 6.06 9.31
C GLU A 568 -26.60 6.32 7.91
N LYS A 569 -25.27 6.29 7.76
CA LYS A 569 -24.53 6.56 6.51
C LYS A 569 -23.32 5.62 6.34
N VAL A 570 -22.96 5.34 5.09
CA VAL A 570 -21.68 4.71 4.72
C VAL A 570 -20.93 5.52 3.66
N TYR A 571 -19.62 5.66 3.84
CA TYR A 571 -18.71 6.49 3.07
C TYR A 571 -17.77 5.61 2.24
N ILE A 572 -17.74 5.83 0.91
CA ILE A 572 -16.84 5.15 -0.04
C ILE A 572 -15.86 6.17 -0.63
N SER A 573 -14.56 5.86 -0.67
CA SER A 573 -13.59 6.74 -1.34
C SER A 573 -13.57 6.50 -2.85
N VAL A 574 -13.68 7.56 -3.65
CA VAL A 574 -13.30 7.55 -5.07
C VAL A 574 -11.79 7.77 -5.15
N TRP A 575 -11.04 6.68 -5.07
CA TRP A 575 -9.57 6.69 -5.04
C TRP A 575 -8.99 7.09 -6.41
N MET A 576 -9.62 6.66 -7.49
CA MET A 576 -9.29 7.08 -8.86
C MET A 576 -10.58 7.40 -9.60
N GLY A 577 -10.56 8.38 -10.51
CA GLY A 577 -11.74 8.75 -11.28
C GLY A 577 -11.63 10.11 -11.97
N ASP A 578 -12.75 10.59 -12.51
CA ASP A 578 -12.91 11.95 -13.04
C ASP A 578 -13.04 13.00 -11.91
N ASN A 579 -13.36 12.57 -10.68
CA ASN A 579 -13.59 13.44 -9.51
C ASN A 579 -13.15 12.75 -8.20
N GLU A 580 -11.96 13.07 -7.70
CA GLU A 580 -11.43 12.56 -6.44
C GLU A 580 -12.31 13.08 -5.28
N SER A 581 -13.04 12.16 -4.63
CA SER A 581 -14.19 12.50 -3.77
C SER A 581 -14.55 11.36 -2.82
N ILE A 582 -15.49 11.59 -1.90
CA ILE A 582 -16.16 10.55 -1.13
C ILE A 582 -17.64 10.50 -1.49
N LEU A 583 -18.14 9.30 -1.77
CA LEU A 583 -19.57 9.03 -2.00
C LEU A 583 -20.21 8.61 -0.68
N VAL A 584 -21.37 9.19 -0.36
CA VAL A 584 -22.10 8.93 0.90
C VAL A 584 -23.44 8.29 0.59
N PHE A 585 -23.69 7.09 1.10
CA PHE A 585 -24.89 6.30 0.83
C PHE A 585 -25.71 6.06 2.11
N ASP A 586 -27.02 5.87 1.93
CA ASP A 586 -27.88 5.19 2.90
C ASP A 586 -27.53 3.68 2.88
N PRO A 587 -27.03 3.10 3.99
CA PRO A 587 -26.47 1.75 3.98
C PRO A 587 -27.51 0.63 3.86
N ASN A 588 -28.80 0.95 4.01
CA ASN A 588 -29.91 0.00 4.00
C ASN A 588 -30.68 0.02 2.66
N THR A 589 -30.40 0.98 1.78
CA THR A 589 -31.09 1.16 0.49
C THR A 589 -30.18 1.38 -0.71
N GLY A 590 -28.89 1.67 -0.50
CA GLY A 590 -27.94 1.96 -1.59
C GLY A 590 -28.19 3.30 -2.30
N GLU A 591 -29.09 4.16 -1.79
CA GLU A 591 -29.33 5.50 -2.36
C GLU A 591 -28.17 6.44 -2.01
N LEU A 592 -27.52 7.03 -3.02
CA LEU A 592 -26.51 8.07 -2.80
C LEU A 592 -27.18 9.32 -2.21
N LEU A 593 -26.79 9.67 -1.00
CA LEU A 593 -27.24 10.84 -0.26
C LEU A 593 -26.52 12.11 -0.73
N THR A 594 -25.19 12.05 -0.86
CA THR A 594 -24.35 13.17 -1.28
C THR A 594 -22.96 12.70 -1.76
N GLN A 595 -22.17 13.62 -2.30
CA GLN A 595 -20.79 13.43 -2.73
C GLN A 595 -19.94 14.59 -2.18
N ILE A 596 -18.88 14.26 -1.45
CA ILE A 596 -17.95 15.22 -0.82
C ILE A 596 -16.77 15.42 -1.77
N GLU A 597 -16.66 16.62 -2.33
CA GLU A 597 -15.63 17.02 -3.31
C GLU A 597 -14.42 17.71 -2.63
N ASP A 598 -13.53 18.34 -3.41
CA ASP A 598 -12.32 19.04 -2.96
C ASP A 598 -11.29 18.17 -2.20
N LEU A 599 -11.34 16.84 -2.37
CA LEU A 599 -10.39 15.85 -1.84
C LEU A 599 -9.28 15.50 -2.86
N LEU A 600 -8.15 14.97 -2.39
CA LEU A 600 -6.98 14.65 -3.22
C LEU A 600 -6.51 13.19 -3.05
N ALA A 601 -6.85 12.33 -4.01
CA ALA A 601 -6.61 10.88 -4.01
C ALA A 601 -7.00 10.19 -2.67
N PRO A 602 -8.26 10.29 -2.22
CA PRO A 602 -8.71 9.77 -0.93
C PRO A 602 -8.69 8.22 -0.92
N THR A 603 -8.20 7.62 0.17
CA THR A 603 -8.22 6.14 0.34
C THR A 603 -8.79 5.71 1.68
N GLY A 604 -7.94 5.50 2.69
CA GLY A 604 -8.32 5.11 4.03
C GLY A 604 -9.15 6.20 4.70
N LYS A 605 -10.20 5.77 5.41
CA LYS A 605 -11.17 6.62 6.10
C LYS A 605 -11.34 6.06 7.49
N PHE A 606 -11.04 6.85 8.51
CA PHE A 606 -11.02 6.39 9.88
C PHE A 606 -11.85 7.34 10.73
N LEU A 607 -12.90 6.80 11.36
CA LEU A 607 -13.70 7.55 12.32
C LEU A 607 -13.05 7.50 13.70
N GLY A 608 -13.21 8.56 14.49
CA GLY A 608 -12.71 8.61 15.87
C GLY A 608 -13.22 7.45 16.75
N VAL A 609 -14.48 7.04 16.55
CA VAL A 609 -14.98 5.76 17.08
C VAL A 609 -14.66 4.68 16.07
N ARG A 610 -13.45 4.12 16.15
CA ARG A 610 -13.19 2.79 15.61
C ARG A 610 -14.12 1.80 16.32
N ALA A 611 -14.75 0.90 15.55
CA ALA A 611 -15.64 -0.13 16.07
C ALA A 611 -14.87 -1.27 16.76
N GLU A 612 -14.17 -0.95 17.85
CA GLU A 612 -13.60 -1.91 18.79
C GLU A 612 -14.70 -2.47 19.71
N GLY A 613 -15.61 -3.26 19.12
CA GLY A 613 -16.70 -3.93 19.84
C GLY A 613 -17.90 -3.03 20.18
N HIS A 614 -18.40 -2.28 19.20
CA HIS A 614 -19.71 -1.60 19.18
C HIS A 614 -20.39 -1.90 17.83
#